data_AF-A0A2D7ETE4-F1
#
_entry.id   AF-A0A2D7ETE4-F1
#
_cell.length_a   1.000
_cell.length_b   1.000
_cell.length_c   1.000
_cell.angle_alpha   90.00
_cell.angle_beta   90.00
_cell.angle_gamma   90.00
#
_symmetry.space_group_name_H-M   'P 1'
#
loop_
_entity.id
_entity.type
_entity.pdbx_description
1 polymer ?
#
loop_
_entity_poly.entity_id
_entity_poly.type
_entity_poly.pdbx_seq_one_letter_code
_entity_poly.pdbx_strand_id
1 'polypeptide(L)'
;MDIVNTEEHRYANTYPCRLPVWWARIGEPGPHIDEEGISGMKIVLRIEKRFTRFERILARFLRAPKEIRRPLDNMNSMLWELCDGSRDFQEICVAMDACFHEDIAPVVDRTAAGIDALKSRNLMSILSQPFTKKWNIGPGLAPQHQRLSELNEDNDYDTEPRSKNERAIIDMEEGPQQADQ
;
A
#
# COMPACT_ATOMS: atom_id res chain seq x y z
N MET A 1 -12.06 -3.01 22.32
CA MET A 1 -13.38 -2.35 22.22
C MET A 1 -14.06 -3.01 21.05
N ASP A 2 -15.24 -3.61 21.25
CA ASP A 2 -15.88 -4.38 20.19
C ASP A 2 -16.64 -3.44 19.26
N ILE A 3 -16.17 -3.33 18.02
CA ILE A 3 -16.85 -2.55 16.99
C ILE A 3 -18.01 -3.40 16.46
N VAL A 4 -19.22 -2.89 16.62
CA VAL A 4 -20.44 -3.55 16.13
C VAL A 4 -20.35 -3.75 14.61
N ASN A 5 -20.76 -4.93 14.13
CA ASN A 5 -20.81 -5.35 12.71
C ASN A 5 -19.50 -5.82 12.05
N THR A 6 -18.37 -5.93 12.76
CA THR A 6 -17.14 -6.45 12.12
C THR A 6 -17.20 -7.93 11.79
N GLU A 7 -17.88 -8.74 12.61
CA GLU A 7 -17.94 -10.21 12.47
C GLU A 7 -18.83 -10.68 11.30
N GLU A 8 -19.89 -9.93 10.98
CA GLU A 8 -20.81 -10.24 9.88
C GLU A 8 -20.36 -9.61 8.54
N HIS A 9 -19.34 -8.74 8.58
CA HIS A 9 -18.86 -8.05 7.39
C HIS A 9 -18.11 -9.01 6.44
N ARG A 10 -18.16 -8.76 5.13
CA ARG A 10 -17.50 -9.61 4.10
C ARG A 10 -15.97 -9.74 4.22
N TYR A 11 -15.33 -8.90 5.06
CA TYR A 11 -13.89 -8.96 5.37
C TYR A 11 -13.59 -9.53 6.75
N ALA A 12 -14.60 -9.99 7.49
CA ALA A 12 -14.40 -10.69 8.76
C ALA A 12 -13.40 -11.85 8.57
N ASN A 13 -12.48 -12.00 9.53
CA ASN A 13 -11.45 -13.04 9.53
C ASN A 13 -10.53 -13.01 8.29
N THR A 14 -10.36 -11.85 7.66
CA THR A 14 -9.41 -11.67 6.55
C THR A 14 -8.29 -10.71 6.93
N TYR A 15 -7.17 -10.83 6.22
CA TYR A 15 -5.94 -10.07 6.46
C TYR A 15 -5.64 -9.23 5.20
N PRO A 16 -6.06 -7.95 5.18
CA PRO A 16 -5.69 -7.03 4.12
C PRO A 16 -4.17 -6.86 4.04
N CYS A 17 -3.61 -7.02 2.85
CA CYS A 17 -2.18 -6.98 2.62
C CYS A 17 -1.85 -6.19 1.35
N ARG A 18 -0.90 -5.26 1.46
CA ARG A 18 -0.34 -4.49 0.34
C ARG A 18 0.18 -5.41 -0.77
N LEU A 19 -0.01 -4.99 -2.02
CA LEU A 19 0.63 -5.61 -3.18
C LEU A 19 1.95 -4.89 -3.52
N PRO A 20 2.88 -5.55 -4.24
CA PRO A 20 4.13 -4.92 -4.64
C PRO A 20 3.90 -3.65 -5.46
N VAL A 21 4.36 -2.52 -4.93
CA VAL A 21 4.37 -1.21 -5.58
C VAL A 21 5.43 -0.36 -4.90
N TRP A 22 6.07 0.55 -5.64
CA TRP A 22 6.95 1.51 -4.99
C TRP A 22 6.13 2.49 -4.15
N TRP A 23 6.49 2.63 -2.87
CA TRP A 23 5.89 3.60 -1.97
C TRP A 23 6.92 4.14 -0.97
N ALA A 24 6.64 5.30 -0.38
CA ALA A 24 7.45 5.89 0.68
C ALA A 24 6.57 6.73 1.62
N ARG A 25 7.10 7.06 2.78
CA ARG A 25 6.53 8.06 3.70
C ARG A 25 7.08 9.45 3.36
N ILE A 26 6.26 10.48 3.54
CA ILE A 26 6.61 11.88 3.31
C ILE A 26 6.03 12.81 4.37
N GLY A 27 6.77 13.88 4.66
CA GLY A 27 6.34 14.96 5.54
C GLY A 27 6.15 14.54 6.99
N GLU A 28 5.52 15.40 7.78
CA GLU A 28 5.36 15.16 9.22
C GLU A 28 4.26 14.13 9.55
N PRO A 29 4.40 13.37 10.66
CA PRO A 29 3.33 12.52 11.17
C PRO A 29 2.02 13.27 11.44
N GLY A 30 0.91 12.73 10.94
CA GLY A 30 -0.46 13.13 11.30
C GLY A 30 -1.02 12.33 12.47
N PRO A 31 -2.36 12.25 12.63
CA PRO A 31 -2.99 11.34 13.58
C PRO A 31 -2.58 9.88 13.32
N HIS A 32 -2.12 9.18 14.36
CA HIS A 32 -1.70 7.79 14.29
C HIS A 32 -1.79 7.11 15.66
N ILE A 33 -1.68 5.79 15.65
CA ILE A 33 -1.48 4.97 16.85
C ILE A 33 0.01 4.65 17.01
N ASP A 34 0.46 4.50 18.24
CA ASP A 34 1.85 4.14 18.55
C ASP A 34 2.02 2.61 18.55
N GLU A 35 2.11 2.03 17.35
CA GLU A 35 2.29 0.59 17.14
C GLU A 35 3.38 0.27 16.11
N GLU A 36 3.91 -0.96 16.15
CA GLU A 36 4.90 -1.43 15.18
C GLU A 36 4.39 -1.28 13.73
N GLY A 37 5.25 -0.74 12.87
CA GLY A 37 4.97 -0.54 11.45
C GLY A 37 4.22 0.75 11.12
N ILE A 38 3.80 1.53 12.12
CA ILE A 38 3.02 2.75 11.93
C ILE A 38 3.92 3.98 12.08
N SER A 39 3.79 4.94 11.17
CA SER A 39 4.49 6.22 11.25
C SER A 39 3.54 7.40 11.39
N GLY A 40 2.31 7.27 10.89
CA GLY A 40 1.37 8.39 10.76
C GLY A 40 1.73 9.38 9.67
N MET A 41 2.85 9.20 8.96
CA MET A 41 3.27 10.06 7.86
C MET A 41 2.38 9.79 6.63
N LYS A 42 2.32 10.76 5.71
CA LYS A 42 1.61 10.54 4.45
C LYS A 42 2.35 9.54 3.60
N ILE A 43 1.61 8.65 2.96
CA ILE A 43 2.15 7.68 2.01
C ILE A 43 2.09 8.27 0.59
N VAL A 44 3.15 8.10 -0.17
CA VAL A 44 3.18 8.40 -1.60
C VAL A 44 3.49 7.14 -2.39
N LEU A 45 2.65 6.90 -3.41
CA LEU A 45 2.81 5.80 -4.35
C LEU A 45 3.44 6.31 -5.65
N ARG A 46 4.39 5.55 -6.20
CA ARG A 46 4.93 5.79 -7.55
C ARG A 46 4.48 4.66 -8.48
N ILE A 47 3.69 5.03 -9.50
CA ILE A 47 3.08 4.09 -10.44
C ILE A 47 3.52 4.45 -11.85
N GLU A 48 4.02 3.48 -12.62
CA GLU A 48 4.35 3.68 -14.03
C GLU A 48 3.07 3.90 -14.85
N LYS A 49 3.09 4.92 -15.71
CA LYS A 49 2.00 5.18 -16.63
C LYS A 49 2.10 4.25 -17.84
N ARG A 50 1.16 3.30 -17.93
CA ARG A 50 1.02 2.44 -19.11
C ARG A 50 0.30 3.19 -20.24
N PHE A 51 1.07 3.74 -21.17
CA PHE A 51 0.52 4.39 -22.36
C PHE A 51 0.07 3.37 -23.40
N THR A 52 -1.15 3.52 -23.91
CA THR A 52 -1.59 2.81 -25.12
C THR A 52 -0.81 3.30 -26.36
N ARG A 53 -0.89 2.59 -27.50
CA ARG A 53 -0.13 2.94 -28.71
C ARG A 53 -0.41 4.38 -29.19
N PHE A 54 -1.67 4.80 -29.14
CA PHE A 54 -2.08 6.16 -29.52
C PHE A 54 -1.62 7.21 -28.52
N GLU A 55 -1.80 6.94 -27.23
CA GLU A 55 -1.34 7.84 -26.16
C GLU A 55 0.17 8.01 -26.17
N ARG A 56 0.95 7.02 -26.62
CA ARG A 56 2.42 7.13 -26.70
C ARG A 56 2.90 8.13 -27.76
N ILE A 57 2.12 8.35 -28.81
CA ILE A 57 2.41 9.37 -29.82
C ILE A 57 2.13 10.75 -29.22
N LEU A 58 0.96 10.91 -28.61
CA LEU A 58 0.56 12.16 -27.96
C LEU A 58 1.48 12.51 -26.77
N ALA A 59 1.85 11.51 -25.96
CA ALA A 59 2.76 11.67 -24.82
C ALA A 59 4.15 12.14 -25.24
N ARG A 60 4.65 11.68 -26.40
CA ARG A 60 5.92 12.16 -26.96
C ARG A 60 5.81 13.62 -27.41
N PHE A 61 4.71 13.98 -28.03
CA PHE A 61 4.45 15.36 -28.45
C PHE A 61 4.31 16.31 -27.24
N LEU A 62 3.61 15.89 -26.19
CA LEU A 62 3.33 16.71 -25.00
C LEU A 62 4.35 16.55 -23.87
N ARG A 63 5.42 15.76 -24.06
CA ARG A 63 6.39 15.39 -23.00
C ARG A 63 5.70 14.92 -21.71
N ALA A 64 4.66 14.10 -21.85
CA ALA A 64 3.87 13.66 -20.72
C ALA A 64 4.72 12.82 -19.73
N PRO A 65 4.53 12.99 -18.41
CA PRO A 65 5.29 12.26 -17.40
C PRO A 65 5.03 10.75 -17.51
N LYS A 66 6.11 9.96 -17.40
CA LYS A 66 6.09 8.50 -17.49
C LYS A 66 5.69 7.81 -16.19
N GLU A 67 5.73 8.54 -15.08
CA GLU A 67 5.32 8.08 -13.77
C GLU A 67 4.23 8.97 -13.19
N ILE A 68 3.42 8.40 -12.32
CA ILE A 68 2.42 9.10 -11.53
C ILE A 68 2.83 8.99 -10.07
N ARG A 69 2.97 10.14 -9.41
CA ARG A 69 3.12 10.24 -7.96
C ARG A 69 1.75 10.53 -7.36
N ARG A 70 1.29 9.67 -6.45
CA ARG A 70 -0.01 9.81 -5.76
C ARG A 70 0.21 9.82 -4.25
N PRO A 71 0.19 11.01 -3.62
CA PRO A 71 0.07 11.05 -2.17
C PRO A 71 -1.32 10.56 -1.77
N LEU A 72 -1.39 9.70 -0.77
CA LEU A 72 -2.61 9.33 -0.08
C LEU A 72 -2.97 10.43 0.93
N ASP A 73 -4.25 10.55 1.26
CA ASP A 73 -4.67 11.34 2.42
C ASP A 73 -4.28 10.65 3.73
N ASN A 74 -4.50 11.31 4.87
CA ASN A 74 -4.07 10.78 6.17
C ASN A 74 -4.73 9.44 6.51
N MET A 75 -6.04 9.29 6.25
CA MET A 75 -6.78 8.06 6.56
C MET A 75 -6.31 6.89 5.70
N ASN A 76 -6.15 7.11 4.39
CA ASN A 76 -5.67 6.09 3.47
C ASN A 76 -4.19 5.79 3.67
N SER A 77 -3.39 6.74 4.17
CA SER A 77 -2.00 6.51 4.58
C SER A 77 -1.94 5.61 5.81
N MET A 78 -2.75 5.89 6.83
CA MET A 78 -2.85 5.04 8.02
C MET A 78 -3.35 3.63 7.66
N LEU A 79 -4.41 3.53 6.85
CA LEU A 79 -4.91 2.26 6.34
C LEU A 79 -3.85 1.49 5.56
N TRP A 80 -3.03 2.18 4.75
CA TRP A 80 -1.92 1.56 4.02
C TRP A 80 -0.90 0.92 4.96
N GLU A 81 -0.48 1.63 6.02
CA GLU A 81 0.47 1.12 7.00
C GLU A 81 -0.09 -0.06 7.81
N LEU A 82 -1.37 0.02 8.20
CA LEU A 82 -2.06 -1.05 8.93
C LEU A 82 -2.20 -2.35 8.11
N CYS A 83 -2.36 -2.24 6.79
CA CYS A 83 -2.58 -3.37 5.88
C CYS A 83 -1.26 -4.05 5.44
N ASP A 84 -0.39 -4.40 6.38
CA ASP A 84 0.82 -5.19 6.13
C ASP A 84 0.58 -6.72 6.16
N GLY A 85 -0.69 -7.12 6.30
CA GLY A 85 -1.14 -8.50 6.36
C GLY A 85 -0.87 -9.22 7.67
N SER A 86 -0.38 -8.53 8.71
CA SER A 86 -0.30 -9.08 10.07
C SER A 86 -1.60 -8.94 10.85
N ARG A 87 -2.33 -7.84 10.63
CA ARG A 87 -3.60 -7.51 11.29
C ARG A 87 -4.79 -8.03 10.50
N ASP A 88 -5.81 -8.49 11.21
CA ASP A 88 -7.10 -8.80 10.62
C ASP A 88 -7.96 -7.53 10.42
N PHE A 89 -9.06 -7.67 9.69
CA PHE A 89 -9.95 -6.55 9.38
C PHE A 89 -10.56 -5.88 10.62
N GLN A 90 -10.83 -6.63 11.71
CA GLN A 90 -11.40 -6.07 12.93
C GLN A 90 -10.35 -5.25 13.68
N GLU A 91 -9.12 -5.76 13.80
CA GLU A 91 -7.99 -5.03 14.38
C GLU A 91 -7.73 -3.71 13.63
N ILE A 92 -7.80 -3.74 12.29
CA ILE A 92 -7.67 -2.54 11.46
C ILE A 92 -8.81 -1.55 11.75
N CYS A 93 -10.06 -2.00 11.86
CA CYS A 93 -11.18 -1.11 12.18
C CYS A 93 -10.99 -0.47 13.57
N VAL A 94 -10.53 -1.23 14.58
CA VAL A 94 -10.25 -0.70 15.92
C VAL A 94 -9.15 0.37 15.88
N ALA A 95 -8.07 0.11 15.13
CA ALA A 95 -7.00 1.07 14.93
C ALA A 95 -7.46 2.35 14.21
N MET A 96 -8.30 2.21 13.18
CA MET A 96 -8.86 3.36 12.44
C MET A 96 -9.82 4.19 13.32
N ASP A 97 -10.67 3.54 14.12
CA ASP A 97 -11.59 4.21 15.04
C ASP A 97 -10.82 4.95 16.14
N ALA A 98 -9.83 4.31 16.75
CA ALA A 98 -8.99 4.92 17.78
C ALA A 98 -8.17 6.12 17.26
N CYS A 99 -7.82 6.13 15.97
CA CYS A 99 -7.06 7.21 15.37
C CYS A 99 -7.96 8.41 14.99
N PHE A 100 -9.12 8.15 14.38
CA PHE A 100 -9.92 9.18 13.70
C PHE A 100 -11.29 9.45 14.32
N HIS A 101 -11.77 8.61 15.24
CA HIS A 101 -13.00 8.80 16.01
C HIS A 101 -14.20 9.19 15.11
N GLU A 102 -14.78 10.37 15.32
CA GLU A 102 -15.95 10.86 14.59
C GLU A 102 -15.68 11.02 13.07
N ASP A 103 -14.44 11.31 12.66
CA ASP A 103 -14.11 11.58 11.26
C ASP A 103 -14.23 10.33 10.37
N ILE A 104 -14.12 9.12 10.97
CA ILE A 104 -14.20 7.85 10.24
C ILE A 104 -15.56 7.14 10.41
N ALA A 105 -16.48 7.66 11.22
CA ALA A 105 -17.76 7.01 11.46
C ALA A 105 -18.63 6.91 10.17
N PRO A 106 -19.28 5.76 9.88
CA PRO A 106 -19.12 4.45 10.53
C PRO A 106 -17.83 3.73 10.08
N VAL A 107 -16.99 3.35 11.05
CA VAL A 107 -15.61 2.90 10.78
C VAL A 107 -15.52 1.64 9.93
N VAL A 108 -16.44 0.68 10.12
CA VAL A 108 -16.44 -0.59 9.37
C VAL A 108 -16.64 -0.33 7.88
N ASP A 109 -17.65 0.46 7.51
CA ASP A 109 -17.96 0.75 6.12
C ASP A 109 -16.89 1.63 5.47
N ARG A 110 -16.37 2.62 6.20
CA ARG A 110 -15.31 3.51 5.70
C ARG A 110 -14.00 2.76 5.46
N THR A 111 -13.61 1.90 6.40
CA THR A 111 -12.41 1.05 6.27
C THR A 111 -12.56 0.07 5.10
N ALA A 112 -13.72 -0.58 4.99
CA ALA A 112 -14.01 -1.48 3.88
C ALA A 112 -13.96 -0.77 2.51
N ALA A 113 -14.49 0.46 2.43
CA ALA A 113 -14.45 1.27 1.21
C ALA A 113 -13.01 1.68 0.83
N GLY A 114 -12.16 2.02 1.81
CA GLY A 114 -10.74 2.29 1.58
C GLY A 114 -9.99 1.06 1.05
N ILE A 115 -10.27 -0.12 1.62
CA ILE A 115 -9.73 -1.39 1.16
C ILE A 115 -10.17 -1.69 -0.30
N ASP A 116 -11.45 -1.54 -0.61
CA ASP A 116 -11.97 -1.71 -1.98
C ASP A 116 -11.34 -0.74 -2.98
N ALA A 117 -11.11 0.51 -2.55
CA ALA A 117 -10.45 1.52 -3.35
C ALA A 117 -9.00 1.11 -3.67
N LEU A 118 -8.26 0.57 -2.72
CA LEU A 118 -6.88 0.10 -2.97
C LEU A 118 -6.86 -1.19 -3.78
N LYS A 119 -7.79 -2.11 -3.51
CA LYS A 119 -7.95 -3.37 -4.24
C LYS A 119 -8.31 -3.15 -5.71
N SER A 120 -9.26 -2.28 -6.01
CA SER A 120 -9.65 -1.95 -7.40
C SER A 120 -8.52 -1.33 -8.24
N ARG A 121 -7.48 -0.81 -7.57
CA ARG A 121 -6.27 -0.26 -8.19
C ARG A 121 -5.10 -1.24 -8.23
N ASN A 122 -5.31 -2.51 -7.85
CA ASN A 122 -4.28 -3.55 -7.72
C ASN A 122 -3.15 -3.18 -6.74
N LEU A 123 -3.49 -2.44 -5.67
CA LEU A 123 -2.55 -2.04 -4.63
C LEU A 123 -2.67 -2.88 -3.35
N MET A 124 -3.74 -3.67 -3.23
CA MET A 124 -4.05 -4.45 -2.04
C MET A 124 -4.73 -5.78 -2.40
N SER A 125 -4.47 -6.79 -1.60
CA SER A 125 -5.10 -8.11 -1.64
C SER A 125 -5.70 -8.44 -0.26
N ILE A 126 -6.62 -9.40 -0.24
CA ILE A 126 -7.29 -9.87 0.97
C ILE A 126 -6.91 -11.33 1.16
N LEU A 127 -6.26 -11.65 2.28
CA LEU A 127 -5.78 -13.00 2.57
C LEU A 127 -6.69 -13.68 3.58
N SER A 128 -6.82 -15.00 3.49
CA SER A 128 -7.56 -15.81 4.47
C SER A 128 -6.73 -16.18 5.70
N GLN A 129 -5.45 -15.83 5.72
CA GLN A 129 -4.49 -16.12 6.78
C GLN A 129 -3.44 -15.01 6.83
N PRO A 130 -2.73 -14.84 7.97
CA PRO A 130 -1.67 -13.85 8.10
C PRO A 130 -0.64 -13.95 6.97
N PHE A 131 -0.11 -12.80 6.56
CA PHE A 131 0.80 -12.71 5.45
C PHE A 131 2.10 -13.47 5.73
N THR A 132 2.45 -14.36 4.80
CA THR A 132 3.59 -15.28 4.90
C THR A 132 4.80 -14.80 4.12
N LYS A 133 4.87 -13.50 3.80
CA LYS A 133 6.00 -12.88 3.09
C LYS A 133 6.26 -13.53 1.73
N LYS A 134 5.19 -13.85 0.99
CA LYS A 134 5.27 -14.44 -0.36
C LYS A 134 5.65 -13.44 -1.45
N TRP A 135 5.55 -12.14 -1.17
CA TRP A 135 6.03 -11.03 -2.01
C TRP A 135 6.60 -9.92 -1.12
N ASN A 136 7.30 -8.97 -1.73
CA ASN A 136 7.85 -7.83 -1.02
C ASN A 136 6.78 -6.71 -0.91
N ILE A 137 6.61 -6.17 0.30
CA ILE A 137 5.71 -5.03 0.59
C ILE A 137 6.45 -3.82 1.17
N GLY A 138 7.78 -3.90 1.29
CA GLY A 138 8.62 -2.88 1.88
C GLY A 138 8.65 -1.58 1.07
N PRO A 139 8.89 -0.44 1.74
CA PRO A 139 8.98 0.86 1.07
C PRO A 139 10.23 0.96 0.19
N GLY A 140 10.19 1.88 -0.78
CA GLY A 140 11.33 2.18 -1.67
C GLY A 140 11.59 1.16 -2.77
N LEU A 141 10.85 0.05 -2.83
CA LEU A 141 11.10 -1.05 -3.75
C LEU A 141 10.09 -1.05 -4.90
N ALA A 142 10.59 -0.95 -6.14
CA ALA A 142 9.78 -1.09 -7.33
C ALA A 142 9.64 -2.57 -7.71
N PRO A 143 8.45 -3.04 -8.12
CA PRO A 143 8.28 -4.34 -8.75
C PRO A 143 9.19 -4.47 -9.99
N GLN A 144 9.74 -5.67 -10.25
CA GLN A 144 10.72 -5.90 -11.35
C GLN A 144 10.24 -5.42 -12.73
N HIS A 145 8.93 -5.53 -13.00
CA HIS A 145 8.35 -5.13 -14.29
C HIS A 145 7.98 -3.65 -14.37
N GLN A 146 8.23 -2.88 -13.31
CA GLN A 146 7.92 -1.46 -13.26
C GLN A 146 9.17 -0.63 -13.49
N ARG A 147 9.12 0.31 -14.43
CA ARG A 147 10.21 1.25 -14.71
C ARG A 147 9.87 2.62 -14.15
N LEU A 148 10.48 2.94 -13.01
CA LEU A 148 10.41 4.26 -12.38
C LEU A 148 11.65 5.08 -12.73
N SER A 149 11.53 6.41 -12.74
CA SER A 149 12.71 7.26 -12.89
C SER A 149 13.61 7.16 -11.66
N GLU A 150 14.87 7.57 -11.78
CA GLU A 150 15.72 7.72 -10.60
C GLU A 150 15.12 8.77 -9.65
N LEU A 151 15.36 8.57 -8.36
CA LEU A 151 15.03 9.56 -7.34
C LEU A 151 16.11 10.64 -7.39
N ASN A 152 15.72 11.90 -7.39
CA ASN A 152 16.67 12.99 -7.17
C ASN A 152 17.05 13.01 -5.68
N GLU A 153 18.28 13.41 -5.35
CA GLU A 153 18.80 13.47 -3.97
C GLU A 153 17.96 14.37 -3.04
N ASP A 154 17.23 15.34 -3.59
CA ASP A 154 16.40 16.29 -2.84
C ASP A 154 15.01 15.75 -2.42
N ASN A 155 14.67 14.49 -2.70
CA ASN A 155 13.36 13.98 -2.33
C ASN A 155 13.35 13.45 -0.88
N ASP A 156 12.57 14.10 -0.03
CA ASP A 156 12.31 13.74 1.38
C ASP A 156 11.44 12.48 1.51
N TYR A 157 11.92 11.36 0.96
CA TYR A 157 11.26 10.05 1.02
C TYR A 157 11.87 9.21 2.14
N ASP A 158 11.07 8.91 3.16
CA ASP A 158 11.40 7.86 4.13
C ASP A 158 11.03 6.49 3.52
N THR A 159 12.07 5.71 3.22
CA THR A 159 11.97 4.32 2.76
C THR A 159 12.50 3.31 3.78
N GLU A 160 12.56 3.65 5.06
CA GLU A 160 13.04 2.76 6.11
C GLU A 160 11.97 1.72 6.51
N PRO A 161 12.24 0.41 6.46
CA PRO A 161 11.26 -0.60 6.90
C PRO A 161 10.96 -0.53 8.40
N ARG A 162 9.68 -0.38 8.78
CA ARG A 162 9.25 -0.21 10.18
C ARG A 162 8.61 -1.46 10.81
N SER A 163 8.20 -2.44 10.02
CA SER A 163 7.69 -3.73 10.53
C SER A 163 8.52 -4.94 10.08
N LYS A 164 8.37 -6.06 10.78
CA LYS A 164 8.95 -7.36 10.36
C LYS A 164 8.52 -7.80 8.96
N ASN A 165 7.34 -7.39 8.49
CA ASN A 165 6.86 -7.73 7.15
C ASN A 165 7.45 -6.80 6.08
N GLU A 166 7.78 -5.55 6.42
CA GLU A 166 8.45 -4.62 5.51
C GLU A 166 9.94 -4.93 5.30
N ARG A 167 10.60 -5.50 6.32
CA ARG A 167 12.02 -5.91 6.24
C ARG A 167 12.26 -7.14 5.36
N ALA A 168 11.20 -7.80 4.90
CA ALA A 168 11.32 -9.03 4.13
C ALA A 168 11.83 -8.73 2.72
N ILE A 169 13.13 -8.94 2.50
CA ILE A 169 13.70 -9.01 1.16
C ILE A 169 13.48 -10.44 0.66
N ILE A 170 12.65 -10.59 -0.36
CA ILE A 170 12.63 -11.82 -1.15
C ILE A 170 13.65 -11.60 -2.26
N ASP A 171 14.74 -12.35 -2.23
CA ASP A 171 15.51 -12.64 -3.43
C ASP A 171 14.54 -13.38 -4.36
N MET A 172 13.93 -12.66 -5.31
CA MET A 172 13.16 -13.32 -6.35
C MET A 172 14.18 -13.99 -7.27
N GLU A 173 14.59 -15.21 -6.92
CA GLU A 173 15.30 -16.13 -7.81
C GLU A 173 14.55 -16.22 -9.14
N GLU A 174 15.35 -16.30 -10.21
CA GLU A 174 14.95 -16.31 -11.60
C GLU A 174 13.74 -17.22 -11.85
N GLY A 175 12.68 -16.66 -12.47
CA GLY A 175 11.71 -17.49 -13.16
C GLY A 175 12.44 -18.40 -14.16
N PRO A 176 11.99 -19.65 -14.38
CA PRO A 176 12.75 -20.64 -15.13
C PRO A 176 13.15 -20.07 -16.48
N GLN A 177 14.46 -19.99 -16.72
CA GLN A 177 15.00 -19.86 -18.06
C GLN A 177 14.33 -20.94 -18.91
N GLN A 178 13.65 -20.52 -19.97
CA GLN A 178 13.29 -21.40 -21.08
C GLN A 178 14.57 -22.09 -21.54
N ALA A 179 14.75 -23.34 -21.11
CA ALA A 179 15.64 -24.27 -21.76
C ALA A 179 14.94 -24.69 -23.05
N ASP A 180 15.15 -23.91 -24.11
CA ASP A 180 15.06 -24.43 -25.48
C ASP A 180 16.13 -25.52 -25.62
N GLN A 181 15.69 -26.79 -25.65
CA GLN A 181 16.31 -27.89 -26.39
C GLN A 181 15.22 -28.80 -26.94
#